data_AF-A0A5D2TH28-F1
#
_entry.id   AF-A0A5D2TH28-F1
#
_cell.length_a   1.000
_cell.length_b   1.000
_cell.length_c   1.000
_cell.angle_alpha   90.00
_cell.angle_beta   90.00
_cell.angle_gamma   90.00
#
_symmetry.space_group_name_H-M   'P 1'
#
loop_
_entity.id
_entity.type
_entity.pdbx_description
1 polymer ?
#
loop_
_entity_poly.entity_id
_entity_poly.type
_entity_poly.pdbx_seq_one_letter_code
_entity_poly.pdbx_strand_id
1 'polypeptide(L)'
;MKGSCPSSLKISRFVLLTRMLFAGHVSSTVTEDDIKCLKGIKNSLNDPDGKLSNWSFNNNSAGFLCNLVGVECWMEREDRLLSLQLRDMKLSGQLPQSLQYCQSLQTLDLSANRLSGTVPAQICSWLPYLVTLDLSSNDLSGSIPSELSNCAYLNNLVLSNNRLSGSIPEQLSGLLRLKRFSVANNDLKGAIPLSFENNSKVDFAGNSGLCGRPLGKCGNLSRKSLGIIIAAGVCGAVFSILSGFGSLSATYKDAQIYLGHKYNVLEKLKTKWAEIYENPHLEIEIVAEKAALQDPIIKHKEQKLLLGKQLQTEQVRNIELIKRMEDLQKVAKNEEDMISYAGATAEQPTTKKDKIIEKLSEIQQDLSTVINGLT
;
A
#
# COMPACT_ATOMS: atom_id res chain seq x y z
N MET A 1 1.20 -26.87 78.61
CA MET A 1 0.21 -26.58 77.53
C MET A 1 0.51 -25.17 77.06
N LYS A 2 0.88 -24.81 75.82
CA LYS A 2 1.08 -25.42 74.50
C LYS A 2 2.38 -24.74 73.98
N GLY A 3 3.40 -25.44 73.47
CA GLY A 3 3.44 -26.09 72.17
C GLY A 3 4.18 -25.20 71.15
N SER A 4 5.49 -25.40 70.99
CA SER A 4 6.21 -25.02 69.77
C SER A 4 7.42 -25.94 69.61
N CYS A 5 7.36 -26.81 68.60
CA CYS A 5 8.45 -27.68 68.15
C CYS A 5 8.86 -27.17 66.75
N PRO A 6 10.16 -27.12 66.41
CA PRO A 6 10.63 -26.67 65.11
C PRO A 6 10.54 -27.82 64.10
N SER A 7 10.23 -27.51 62.85
CA SER A 7 10.55 -28.44 61.76
C SER A 7 10.84 -27.70 60.45
N SER A 8 11.97 -28.13 59.90
CA SER A 8 12.60 -27.80 58.64
C SER A 8 11.68 -27.78 57.43
N LEU A 9 11.87 -26.79 56.57
CA LEU A 9 11.73 -26.98 55.13
C LEU A 9 12.88 -26.25 54.42
N LYS A 10 13.90 -27.03 54.05
CA LYS A 10 14.94 -26.60 53.11
C LYS A 10 14.27 -26.48 51.74
N ILE A 11 14.08 -25.26 51.24
CA ILE A 11 13.76 -25.04 49.82
C ILE A 11 15.03 -24.54 49.12
N SER A 12 15.32 -25.28 48.06
CA SER A 12 16.55 -25.33 47.30
C SER A 12 16.87 -24.02 46.58
N ARG A 13 18.18 -23.78 46.46
CA ARG A 13 18.81 -22.81 45.58
C ARG A 13 18.31 -22.97 44.15
N PHE A 14 17.74 -21.92 43.55
CA PHE A 14 17.89 -21.60 42.13
C PHE A 14 17.44 -20.14 41.90
N VAL A 15 18.32 -19.19 42.23
CA VAL A 15 18.21 -17.84 41.67
C VAL A 15 18.89 -17.89 40.30
N LEU A 16 18.11 -18.23 39.27
CA LEU A 16 18.53 -18.07 37.89
C LEU A 16 18.41 -16.59 37.57
N LEU A 17 19.53 -15.85 37.75
CA LEU A 17 19.73 -14.52 37.19
C LEU A 17 19.69 -14.65 35.66
N THR A 18 18.49 -14.66 35.09
CA THR A 18 18.33 -14.37 33.67
C THR A 18 18.53 -12.87 33.52
N ARG A 19 19.75 -12.49 33.11
CA ARG A 19 19.98 -11.23 32.42
C ARG A 19 19.03 -11.21 31.21
N MET A 20 17.88 -10.56 31.35
CA MET A 20 17.22 -10.00 30.18
C MET A 20 18.18 -8.94 29.65
N LEU A 21 19.07 -9.35 28.76
CA LEU A 21 19.55 -8.46 27.72
C LEU A 21 18.30 -8.12 26.91
N PHE A 22 17.58 -7.08 27.35
CA PHE A 22 17.00 -6.17 26.38
C PHE A 22 18.20 -5.66 25.59
N ALA A 23 18.56 -6.38 24.53
CA ALA A 23 18.99 -5.71 23.33
C ALA A 23 17.78 -4.88 22.92
N GLY A 24 17.64 -3.71 23.56
CA GLY A 24 17.03 -2.59 22.88
C GLY A 24 17.73 -2.59 21.54
N HIS A 25 16.97 -2.82 20.48
CA HIS A 25 17.38 -2.28 19.20
C HIS A 25 17.60 -0.80 19.51
N VAL A 26 18.86 -0.43 19.72
CA VAL A 26 19.32 0.91 19.44
C VAL A 26 19.08 1.01 17.95
N SER A 27 17.83 1.36 17.59
CA SER A 27 17.60 2.04 16.34
C SER A 27 18.51 3.23 16.47
N SER A 28 19.66 3.18 15.79
CA SER A 28 20.57 4.30 15.72
C SER A 28 19.79 5.37 14.98
N THR A 29 19.00 6.15 15.71
CA THR A 29 18.29 7.29 15.17
C THR A 29 19.38 8.19 14.64
N VAL A 30 19.49 8.26 13.32
CA VAL A 30 20.37 9.23 12.68
C VAL A 30 19.98 10.59 13.23
N THR A 31 20.92 11.31 13.81
CA THR A 31 20.66 12.66 14.32
C THR A 31 20.61 13.61 13.13
N GLU A 32 19.60 14.49 13.10
CA GLU A 32 19.51 15.58 12.14
C GLU A 32 20.80 16.42 12.15
N ASP A 33 21.36 16.65 10.96
CA ASP A 33 22.59 17.39 10.73
C ASP A 33 22.56 17.91 9.29
N ASP A 34 21.91 19.07 9.13
CA ASP A 34 21.68 19.71 7.84
C ASP A 34 22.98 20.08 7.10
N ILE A 35 24.05 20.43 7.83
CA ILE A 35 25.37 20.67 7.25
C ILE A 35 25.89 19.37 6.63
N LYS A 36 25.84 18.25 7.36
CA LYS A 36 26.27 16.95 6.87
C LYS A 36 25.39 16.45 5.72
N CYS A 37 24.09 16.74 5.76
CA CYS A 37 23.17 16.45 4.67
C CYS A 37 23.60 17.11 3.37
N LEU A 38 23.73 18.45 3.38
CA LEU A 38 24.08 19.25 2.20
C LEU A 38 25.52 18.99 1.71
N LYS A 39 26.47 18.84 2.64
CA LYS A 39 27.84 18.46 2.30
C LYS A 39 27.90 17.08 1.64
N GLY A 40 27.10 16.13 2.14
CA GLY A 40 26.98 14.80 1.55
C GLY A 40 26.36 14.84 0.15
N ILE A 41 25.32 15.66 -0.06
CA ILE A 41 24.68 15.87 -1.37
C ILE A 41 25.69 16.41 -2.37
N LYS A 42 26.39 17.51 -2.01
CA LYS A 42 27.42 18.12 -2.86
C LYS A 42 28.54 17.15 -3.25
N ASN A 43 28.95 16.28 -2.32
CA ASN A 43 30.04 15.34 -2.56
C ASN A 43 29.61 14.10 -3.36
N SER A 44 28.32 13.75 -3.32
CA SER A 44 27.81 12.53 -3.94
C SER A 44 27.26 12.76 -5.35
N LEU A 45 26.73 13.96 -5.62
CA LEU A 45 26.25 14.33 -6.95
C LEU A 45 27.38 14.83 -7.83
N ASN A 46 27.31 14.49 -9.11
CA ASN A 46 28.16 15.08 -10.13
C ASN A 46 27.51 16.37 -10.65
N ASP A 47 28.26 17.47 -10.59
CA ASP A 47 27.81 18.83 -10.89
C ASP A 47 28.71 19.44 -11.99
N PRO A 48 28.49 19.09 -13.27
CA PRO A 48 29.40 19.46 -14.35
C PRO A 48 29.46 20.96 -14.62
N ASP A 49 28.39 21.69 -14.28
CA ASP A 49 28.27 23.13 -14.50
C ASP A 49 28.65 23.95 -13.24
N GLY A 50 29.01 23.28 -12.15
CA GLY A 50 29.37 23.94 -10.89
C GLY A 50 28.21 24.71 -10.25
N LYS A 51 26.95 24.27 -10.41
CA LYS A 51 25.78 24.94 -9.81
C LYS A 51 25.81 24.95 -8.27
N LEU A 52 26.45 23.95 -7.68
CA LEU A 52 26.66 23.80 -6.23
C LEU A 52 28.04 24.31 -5.80
N SER A 53 28.83 24.94 -6.67
CA SER A 53 30.19 25.40 -6.36
C SER A 53 30.21 26.33 -5.15
N ASN A 54 29.22 27.23 -5.07
CA ASN A 54 29.10 28.27 -4.04
C ASN A 54 28.65 27.75 -2.67
N TRP A 55 28.27 26.47 -2.56
CA TRP A 55 28.01 25.86 -1.26
C TRP A 55 29.30 25.76 -0.44
N SER A 56 29.46 26.69 0.50
CA SER A 56 30.56 26.74 1.45
C SER A 56 30.05 26.44 2.85
N PHE A 57 30.78 25.60 3.58
CA PHE A 57 30.44 25.15 4.92
C PHE A 57 31.44 25.63 5.97
N ASN A 58 32.13 26.74 5.68
CA ASN A 58 33.15 27.32 6.55
C ASN A 58 32.59 28.43 7.46
N ASN A 59 31.29 28.71 7.35
CA ASN A 59 30.62 29.75 8.13
C ASN A 59 29.91 29.12 9.32
N ASN A 60 30.04 29.76 10.49
CA ASN A 60 29.38 29.35 11.73
C ASN A 60 28.27 30.32 12.16
N SER A 61 27.91 31.28 11.29
CA SER A 61 26.83 32.23 11.55
C SER A 61 25.49 31.49 11.47
N ALA A 62 24.60 31.69 12.45
CA ALA A 62 23.30 31.03 12.45
C ALA A 62 22.48 31.35 11.19
N GLY A 63 21.88 30.34 10.57
CA GLY A 63 21.06 30.48 9.36
C GLY A 63 21.86 30.66 8.07
N PHE A 64 23.19 30.43 8.10
CA PHE A 64 24.00 30.58 6.90
C PHE A 64 23.60 29.59 5.80
N LEU A 65 23.09 28.40 6.14
CA LEU A 65 22.64 27.41 5.17
C LEU A 65 21.49 27.94 4.30
N CYS A 66 20.66 28.84 4.83
CA CYS A 66 19.50 29.41 4.15
C CYS A 66 19.90 30.36 3.00
N ASN A 67 21.17 30.75 2.93
CA ASN A 67 21.70 31.56 1.83
C ASN A 67 22.26 30.70 0.68
N LEU A 68 22.31 29.39 0.85
CA LEU A 68 22.80 28.49 -0.19
C LEU A 68 21.77 28.36 -1.30
N VAL A 69 22.25 28.30 -2.54
CA VAL A 69 21.40 28.16 -3.73
C VAL A 69 20.52 26.93 -3.58
N GLY A 70 19.21 27.11 -3.72
CA GLY A 70 18.20 26.06 -3.65
C GLY A 70 17.86 25.59 -2.24
N VAL A 71 18.36 26.25 -1.19
CA VAL A 71 18.05 25.91 0.21
C VAL A 71 17.07 26.93 0.80
N GLU A 72 16.04 26.42 1.46
CA GLU A 72 15.11 27.22 2.26
C GLU A 72 14.99 26.57 3.64
N CYS A 73 15.09 27.40 4.68
CA CYS A 73 15.05 26.98 6.08
C CYS A 73 13.69 27.25 6.71
N TRP A 74 13.42 26.59 7.82
CA TRP A 74 12.22 26.84 8.63
C TRP A 74 12.15 28.26 9.19
N MET A 75 13.30 28.82 9.57
CA MET A 75 13.44 30.16 10.13
C MET A 75 14.73 30.79 9.59
N GLU A 76 14.74 32.11 9.38
CA GLU A 76 15.90 32.83 8.79
C GLU A 76 17.20 32.73 9.62
N ARG A 77 17.10 32.37 10.91
CA ARG A 77 18.24 32.26 11.85
C ARG A 77 18.48 30.84 12.34
N GLU A 78 17.89 29.83 11.71
CA GLU A 78 18.11 28.42 12.01
C GLU A 78 18.65 27.71 10.77
N ASP A 79 19.61 26.82 10.95
CA ASP A 79 20.16 26.00 9.84
C ASP A 79 19.28 24.79 9.50
N ARG A 80 18.06 24.72 10.04
CA ARG A 80 17.14 23.60 9.85
C ARG A 80 16.41 23.71 8.53
N LEU A 81 16.63 22.75 7.62
CA LEU A 81 16.07 22.80 6.28
C LEU A 81 14.56 22.51 6.27
N LEU A 82 13.84 23.35 5.53
CA LEU A 82 12.44 23.16 5.19
C LEU A 82 12.31 22.59 3.77
N SER A 83 13.08 23.13 2.83
CA SER A 83 12.92 22.85 1.41
C SER A 83 14.27 22.87 0.68
N LEU A 84 14.45 21.88 -0.18
CA LEU A 84 15.63 21.73 -1.04
C LEU A 84 15.16 21.66 -2.50
N GLN A 85 15.48 22.71 -3.25
CA GLN A 85 15.02 22.97 -4.61
C GLN A 85 16.24 23.07 -5.55
N LEU A 86 16.65 21.94 -6.11
CA LEU A 86 17.79 21.84 -7.04
C LEU A 86 17.33 21.52 -8.47
N ARG A 87 16.20 22.10 -8.88
CA ARG A 87 15.60 21.92 -10.20
C ARG A 87 16.52 22.47 -11.31
N ASP A 88 16.60 21.76 -12.43
CA ASP A 88 17.29 22.21 -13.66
C ASP A 88 18.75 22.66 -13.45
N MET A 89 19.50 21.85 -12.69
CA MET A 89 20.91 22.10 -12.38
C MET A 89 21.86 21.18 -13.14
N LYS A 90 21.35 20.33 -14.05
CA LYS A 90 22.10 19.29 -14.76
C LYS A 90 22.87 18.32 -13.84
N LEU A 91 22.43 18.18 -12.59
CA LEU A 91 23.04 17.29 -11.62
C LEU A 91 22.87 15.84 -12.08
N SER A 92 23.92 15.03 -11.93
CA SER A 92 23.86 13.60 -12.26
C SER A 92 24.39 12.75 -11.10
N GLY A 93 24.22 11.43 -11.20
CA GLY A 93 24.53 10.49 -10.12
C GLY A 93 23.26 9.82 -9.61
N GLN A 94 23.27 9.34 -8.38
CA GLN A 94 22.12 8.71 -7.72
C GLN A 94 21.61 9.58 -6.57
N LEU A 95 20.39 9.32 -6.11
CA LEU A 95 19.85 9.93 -4.89
C LEU A 95 20.77 9.62 -3.69
N PRO A 96 21.37 10.64 -3.04
CA PRO A 96 22.39 10.42 -2.04
C PRO A 96 21.80 10.00 -0.69
N GLN A 97 22.42 9.02 -0.03
CA GLN A 97 22.01 8.58 1.30
C GLN A 97 22.08 9.70 2.34
N SER A 98 22.91 10.73 2.13
CA SER A 98 23.04 11.86 3.06
C SER A 98 21.74 12.64 3.29
N LEU A 99 20.71 12.47 2.45
CA LEU A 99 19.35 12.96 2.69
C LEU A 99 18.81 12.53 4.07
N GLN A 100 19.26 11.38 4.61
CA GLN A 100 18.87 10.91 5.94
C GLN A 100 19.22 11.86 7.10
N TYR A 101 20.07 12.86 6.87
CA TYR A 101 20.44 13.86 7.86
C TYR A 101 19.56 15.13 7.81
N CYS A 102 18.78 15.37 6.74
CA CYS A 102 17.85 16.50 6.62
C CYS A 102 16.43 16.11 7.08
N GLN A 103 16.26 15.68 8.33
CA GLN A 103 15.03 15.00 8.75
C GLN A 103 13.79 15.89 8.73
N SER A 104 13.94 17.20 8.98
CA SER A 104 12.85 18.18 8.97
C SER A 104 12.41 18.66 7.58
N LEU A 105 13.01 18.13 6.50
CA LEU A 105 12.72 18.52 5.14
C LEU A 105 11.28 18.15 4.74
N GLN A 106 10.54 19.12 4.21
CA GLN A 106 9.16 18.92 3.72
C GLN A 106 9.06 18.95 2.19
N THR A 107 9.99 19.65 1.53
CA THR A 107 10.01 19.73 0.06
C THR A 107 11.36 19.27 -0.46
N LEU A 108 11.34 18.26 -1.30
CA LEU A 108 12.49 17.84 -2.10
C LEU A 108 12.12 17.94 -3.58
N ASP A 109 12.70 18.92 -4.26
CA ASP A 109 12.59 19.09 -5.71
C ASP A 109 13.97 18.92 -6.36
N LEU A 110 14.16 17.78 -7.01
CA LEU A 110 15.35 17.45 -7.79
C LEU A 110 15.00 17.25 -9.28
N SER A 111 13.90 17.83 -9.71
CA SER A 111 13.38 17.63 -11.07
C SER A 111 14.23 18.29 -12.15
N ALA A 112 14.06 17.86 -13.39
CA ALA A 112 14.81 18.36 -14.55
C ALA A 112 16.33 18.24 -14.40
N ASN A 113 16.80 17.12 -13.84
CA ASN A 113 18.23 16.80 -13.73
C ASN A 113 18.55 15.55 -14.56
N ARG A 114 19.72 14.97 -14.34
CA ARG A 114 20.21 13.73 -14.96
C ARG A 114 20.47 12.66 -13.90
N LEU A 115 19.65 12.63 -12.85
CA LEU A 115 19.74 11.64 -11.78
C LEU A 115 19.34 10.27 -12.33
N SER A 116 20.02 9.23 -11.87
CA SER A 116 19.91 7.85 -12.34
C SER A 116 19.85 6.88 -11.15
N GLY A 117 19.80 5.58 -11.42
CA GLY A 117 19.60 4.56 -10.39
C GLY A 117 18.11 4.41 -10.05
N THR A 118 17.79 3.98 -8.84
CA THR A 118 16.41 3.77 -8.39
C THR A 118 16.00 4.80 -7.36
N VAL A 119 14.69 4.99 -7.17
CA VAL A 119 14.19 5.69 -5.97
C VAL A 119 14.48 4.80 -4.75
N PRO A 120 15.22 5.26 -3.73
CA PRO A 120 15.52 4.45 -2.56
C PRO A 120 14.24 4.09 -1.78
N ALA A 121 14.06 2.83 -1.45
CA ALA A 121 12.92 2.38 -0.63
C ALA A 121 12.92 3.06 0.76
N GLN A 122 14.10 3.45 1.26
CA GLN A 122 14.28 4.11 2.54
C GLN A 122 14.00 5.61 2.51
N ILE A 123 13.65 6.23 1.37
CA ILE A 123 13.52 7.69 1.26
C ILE A 123 12.51 8.26 2.28
N CYS A 124 11.42 7.56 2.57
CA CYS A 124 10.45 7.97 3.59
C CYS A 124 10.90 7.69 5.03
N SER A 125 11.90 6.82 5.24
CA SER A 125 12.59 6.69 6.53
C SER A 125 13.64 7.78 6.71
N TRP A 126 14.23 8.29 5.63
CA TRP A 126 15.20 9.38 5.65
C TRP A 126 14.52 10.72 5.86
N LEU A 127 13.38 10.93 5.20
CA LEU A 127 12.65 12.19 5.14
C LEU A 127 11.18 11.96 5.55
N PRO A 128 10.91 11.68 6.83
CA PRO A 128 9.58 11.26 7.30
C PRO A 128 8.51 12.35 7.18
N TYR A 129 8.90 13.61 7.07
CA TYR A 129 7.99 14.77 7.02
C TYR A 129 7.76 15.31 5.60
N LEU A 130 8.14 14.57 4.55
CA LEU A 130 7.93 15.00 3.17
C LEU A 130 6.46 15.29 2.87
N VAL A 131 6.23 16.49 2.35
CA VAL A 131 4.96 16.98 1.79
C VAL A 131 5.03 16.98 0.26
N THR A 132 6.17 17.35 -0.31
CA THR A 132 6.39 17.37 -1.77
C THR A 132 7.67 16.61 -2.11
N LEU A 133 7.52 15.60 -2.97
CA LEU A 133 8.63 14.91 -3.62
C LEU A 133 8.48 15.05 -5.14
N ASP A 134 9.31 15.89 -5.75
CA ASP A 134 9.40 16.05 -7.20
C ASP A 134 10.76 15.54 -7.70
N LEU A 135 10.72 14.39 -8.36
CA LEU A 135 11.86 13.75 -9.01
C LEU A 135 11.66 13.67 -10.53
N SER A 136 10.71 14.44 -11.07
CA SER A 136 10.33 14.35 -12.48
C SER A 136 11.45 14.78 -13.41
N SER A 137 11.42 14.31 -14.66
CA SER A 137 12.38 14.68 -15.70
C SER A 137 13.83 14.36 -15.28
N ASN A 138 14.07 13.08 -14.99
CA ASN A 138 15.37 12.49 -14.67
C ASN A 138 15.52 11.16 -15.44
N ASP A 139 16.61 10.42 -15.20
CA ASP A 139 16.88 9.09 -15.74
C ASP A 139 16.66 7.98 -14.68
N LEU A 140 15.77 8.18 -13.70
CA LEU A 140 15.50 7.19 -12.65
C LEU A 140 14.82 5.95 -13.24
N SER A 141 15.19 4.78 -12.73
CA SER A 141 14.81 3.46 -13.24
C SER A 141 14.37 2.53 -12.12
N GLY A 142 14.01 1.29 -12.46
CA GLY A 142 13.47 0.31 -11.50
C GLY A 142 12.01 0.57 -11.16
N SER A 143 11.48 -0.13 -10.17
CA SER A 143 10.09 0.01 -9.74
C SER A 143 9.89 1.18 -8.78
N ILE A 144 8.69 1.75 -8.76
CA ILE A 144 8.26 2.66 -7.70
C ILE A 144 8.23 1.87 -6.38
N PRO A 145 9.00 2.25 -5.35
CA PRO A 145 9.00 1.54 -4.07
C PRO A 145 7.64 1.64 -3.39
N SER A 146 7.13 0.51 -2.88
CA SER A 146 5.89 0.50 -2.09
C SER A 146 6.03 1.31 -0.80
N GLU A 147 7.24 1.39 -0.26
CA GLU A 147 7.63 2.10 0.96
C GLU A 147 7.44 3.61 0.87
N LEU A 148 7.22 4.15 -0.34
CA LEU A 148 6.74 5.53 -0.49
C LEU A 148 5.41 5.78 0.23
N SER A 149 4.61 4.74 0.49
CA SER A 149 3.41 4.83 1.33
C SER A 149 3.70 5.25 2.77
N ASN A 150 4.95 5.16 3.24
CA ASN A 150 5.34 5.54 4.60
C ASN A 150 5.52 7.05 4.76
N CYS A 151 5.59 7.84 3.68
CA CYS A 151 5.60 9.29 3.74
C CYS A 151 4.18 9.81 4.03
N ALA A 152 3.70 9.64 5.26
CA ALA A 152 2.29 9.89 5.63
C ALA A 152 1.80 11.34 5.38
N TYR A 153 2.73 12.29 5.22
CA TYR A 153 2.44 13.70 5.00
C TYR A 153 2.44 14.12 3.51
N LEU A 154 2.71 13.19 2.60
CA LEU A 154 2.92 13.49 1.20
C LEU A 154 1.64 13.99 0.52
N ASN A 155 1.70 15.21 0.00
CA ASN A 155 0.65 15.84 -0.80
C ASN A 155 0.94 15.72 -2.30
N ASN A 156 2.20 15.82 -2.69
CA ASN A 156 2.64 15.85 -4.08
C ASN A 156 3.73 14.79 -4.31
N LEU A 157 3.42 13.79 -5.13
CA LEU A 157 4.38 12.80 -5.62
C LEU A 157 4.49 12.92 -7.14
N VAL A 158 5.60 13.47 -7.61
CA VAL A 158 5.82 13.75 -9.03
C VAL A 158 7.04 12.99 -9.51
N LEU A 159 6.80 11.94 -10.30
CA LEU A 159 7.80 11.00 -10.82
C LEU A 159 7.78 10.91 -12.34
N SER A 160 7.05 11.81 -13.00
CA SER A 160 6.86 11.80 -14.46
C SER A 160 8.16 12.03 -15.22
N ASN A 161 8.23 11.58 -16.48
CA ASN A 161 9.41 11.71 -17.34
C ASN A 161 10.66 11.07 -16.71
N ASN A 162 10.57 9.77 -16.43
CA ASN A 162 11.67 8.94 -15.97
C ASN A 162 11.65 7.61 -16.75
N ARG A 163 12.42 6.62 -16.32
CA ARG A 163 12.48 5.24 -16.87
C ARG A 163 11.96 4.23 -15.85
N LEU A 164 11.02 4.63 -15.00
CA LEU A 164 10.44 3.76 -13.97
C LEU A 164 9.60 2.67 -14.62
N SER A 165 9.67 1.45 -14.08
CA SER A 165 9.07 0.26 -14.68
C SER A 165 8.29 -0.56 -13.64
N GLY A 166 7.66 -1.65 -14.06
CA GLY A 166 6.81 -2.46 -13.18
C GLY A 166 5.43 -1.83 -12.95
N SER A 167 4.71 -2.28 -11.92
CA SER A 167 3.37 -1.80 -11.59
C SER A 167 3.40 -0.60 -10.66
N ILE A 168 2.34 0.21 -10.69
CA ILE A 168 2.07 1.19 -9.64
C ILE A 168 1.70 0.43 -8.35
N PRO A 169 2.42 0.61 -7.23
CA PRO A 169 2.12 -0.10 -5.98
C PRO A 169 0.75 0.30 -5.43
N GLU A 170 -0.08 -0.69 -5.07
CA GLU A 170 -1.38 -0.43 -4.43
C GLU A 170 -1.21 0.27 -3.07
N GLN A 171 -0.08 0.05 -2.40
CA GLN A 171 0.25 0.67 -1.10
C GLN A 171 0.21 2.20 -1.14
N LEU A 172 0.42 2.82 -2.30
CA LEU A 172 0.30 4.26 -2.45
C LEU A 172 -1.12 4.78 -2.17
N SER A 173 -2.15 3.91 -2.19
CA SER A 173 -3.50 4.25 -1.76
C SER A 173 -3.58 4.64 -0.29
N GLY A 174 -2.59 4.23 0.53
CA GLY A 174 -2.48 4.60 1.94
C GLY A 174 -2.05 6.06 2.18
N LEU A 175 -1.62 6.78 1.13
CA LEU A 175 -1.23 8.19 1.23
C LEU A 175 -2.48 9.09 1.27
N LEU A 176 -3.11 9.19 2.44
CA LEU A 176 -4.40 9.87 2.63
C LEU A 176 -4.39 11.37 2.31
N ARG A 177 -3.20 12.00 2.25
CA ARG A 177 -3.03 13.42 1.93
C ARG A 177 -2.66 13.68 0.48
N LEU A 178 -2.45 12.63 -0.33
CA LEU A 178 -1.96 12.76 -1.69
C LEU A 178 -3.01 13.47 -2.57
N LYS A 179 -2.64 14.66 -3.06
CA LYS A 179 -3.47 15.49 -3.94
C LYS A 179 -3.00 15.43 -5.38
N ARG A 180 -1.69 15.34 -5.58
CA ARG A 180 -1.06 15.25 -6.90
C ARG A 180 -0.20 14.00 -6.95
N PHE A 181 -0.52 13.13 -7.89
CA PHE A 181 0.28 11.95 -8.21
C PHE A 181 0.51 11.93 -9.72
N SER A 182 1.76 12.02 -10.16
CA SER A 182 2.10 12.04 -11.58
C SER A 182 3.21 11.07 -11.88
N VAL A 183 2.94 10.10 -12.74
CA VAL A 183 3.86 9.04 -13.20
C VAL A 183 3.92 8.95 -14.72
N ALA A 184 3.45 10.00 -15.41
CA ALA A 184 3.40 10.07 -16.86
C ALA A 184 4.79 9.88 -17.48
N ASN A 185 4.84 9.37 -18.72
CA ASN A 185 6.06 9.19 -19.50
C ASN A 185 7.12 8.38 -18.73
N ASN A 186 6.78 7.13 -18.42
CA ASN A 186 7.64 6.12 -17.82
C ASN A 186 7.41 4.78 -18.56
N ASP A 187 8.06 3.71 -18.10
CA ASP A 187 7.93 2.34 -18.62
C ASP A 187 7.00 1.46 -17.74
N LEU A 188 6.02 2.07 -17.05
CA LEU A 188 5.12 1.37 -16.13
C LEU A 188 4.14 0.46 -16.89
N LYS A 189 3.72 -0.60 -16.20
CA LYS A 189 2.87 -1.67 -16.76
C LYS A 189 1.78 -2.10 -15.79
N GLY A 190 0.72 -2.70 -16.34
CA GLY A 190 -0.38 -3.26 -15.56
C GLY A 190 -1.54 -2.29 -15.36
N ALA A 191 -2.45 -2.67 -14.47
CA ALA A 191 -3.62 -1.85 -14.16
C ALA A 191 -3.25 -0.71 -13.20
N ILE A 192 -3.82 0.48 -13.43
CA ILE A 192 -3.82 1.57 -12.47
C ILE A 192 -4.68 1.16 -11.26
N PRO A 193 -4.16 1.23 -10.01
CA PRO A 193 -4.94 0.92 -8.82
C PRO A 193 -6.22 1.73 -8.75
N LEU A 194 -7.31 1.11 -8.30
CA LEU A 194 -8.65 1.74 -8.28
C LEU A 194 -8.69 3.04 -7.48
N SER A 195 -7.85 3.18 -6.45
CA SER A 195 -7.69 4.42 -5.67
C SER A 195 -7.31 5.64 -6.50
N PHE A 196 -6.74 5.43 -7.69
CA PHE A 196 -6.29 6.49 -8.59
C PHE A 196 -7.17 6.63 -9.84
N GLU A 197 -8.34 5.99 -9.89
CA GLU A 197 -9.18 6.01 -11.11
C GLU A 197 -9.71 7.41 -11.46
N ASN A 198 -9.84 8.28 -10.45
CA ASN A 198 -10.34 9.66 -10.56
C ASN A 198 -9.22 10.69 -10.80
N ASN A 199 -7.95 10.27 -10.79
CA ASN A 199 -6.84 11.14 -11.16
C ASN A 199 -6.91 11.49 -12.66
N SER A 200 -6.17 12.53 -13.07
CA SER A 200 -6.22 12.98 -14.45
C SER A 200 -5.54 11.98 -15.39
N LYS A 201 -6.07 11.82 -16.61
CA LYS A 201 -5.44 10.97 -17.64
C LYS A 201 -4.00 11.38 -17.92
N VAL A 202 -3.68 12.66 -17.83
CA VAL A 202 -2.33 13.20 -18.08
C VAL A 202 -1.32 12.71 -17.04
N ASP A 203 -1.75 12.34 -15.84
CA ASP A 203 -0.87 11.88 -14.76
C ASP A 203 -0.30 10.48 -15.02
N PHE A 204 -0.90 9.70 -15.93
CA PHE A 204 -0.46 8.33 -16.29
C PHE A 204 -0.11 8.17 -17.76
N ALA A 205 -0.32 9.21 -18.58
CA ALA A 205 -0.08 9.17 -20.02
C ALA A 205 1.37 8.78 -20.36
N GLY A 206 1.60 8.27 -21.57
CA GLY A 206 2.96 7.92 -22.03
C GLY A 206 3.58 6.67 -21.41
N ASN A 207 2.82 5.89 -20.63
CA ASN A 207 3.21 4.55 -20.18
C ASN A 207 2.52 3.50 -21.07
N SER A 208 3.23 2.92 -22.04
CA SER A 208 2.62 2.05 -23.05
C SER A 208 2.06 0.73 -22.49
N GLY A 209 2.50 0.31 -21.31
CA GLY A 209 2.02 -0.89 -20.64
C GLY A 209 0.94 -0.65 -19.58
N LEU A 210 0.62 0.61 -19.24
CA LEU A 210 -0.42 0.92 -18.26
C LEU A 210 -1.80 0.90 -18.92
N CYS A 211 -2.78 0.45 -18.14
CA CYS A 211 -4.19 0.44 -18.50
C CYS A 211 -5.06 0.60 -17.25
N GLY A 212 -6.38 0.64 -17.40
CA GLY A 212 -7.32 0.98 -16.33
C GLY A 212 -7.71 2.45 -16.39
N ARG A 213 -8.79 2.84 -15.70
CA ARG A 213 -9.14 4.26 -15.55
C ARG A 213 -7.97 4.99 -14.84
N PRO A 214 -7.60 6.20 -15.25
CA PRO A 214 -8.24 7.06 -16.28
C PRO A 214 -7.79 6.81 -17.75
N LEU A 215 -6.86 5.90 -18.02
CA LEU A 215 -6.31 5.67 -19.37
C LEU A 215 -7.26 4.92 -20.33
N GLY A 216 -8.15 4.08 -19.79
CA GLY A 216 -9.07 3.24 -20.55
C GLY A 216 -9.03 1.78 -20.07
N LYS A 217 -9.98 0.94 -20.49
CA LYS A 217 -10.07 -0.44 -19.97
C LYS A 217 -8.80 -1.26 -20.24
N CYS A 218 -8.38 -2.06 -19.27
CA CYS A 218 -7.35 -3.07 -19.47
C CYS A 218 -7.86 -4.18 -20.39
N GLY A 219 -7.11 -4.46 -21.46
CA GLY A 219 -7.43 -5.51 -22.41
C GLY A 219 -8.59 -5.14 -23.36
N ASN A 220 -8.26 -4.97 -24.63
CA ASN A 220 -8.72 -5.96 -25.58
C ASN A 220 -7.44 -6.68 -26.02
N LEU A 221 -7.28 -7.98 -25.73
CA LEU A 221 -6.49 -8.77 -26.68
C LEU A 221 -7.19 -8.53 -28.02
N SER A 222 -6.49 -7.91 -28.97
CA SER A 222 -7.01 -7.80 -30.33
C SER A 222 -7.47 -9.21 -30.76
N ARG A 223 -8.62 -9.35 -31.42
CA ARG A 223 -9.02 -10.64 -32.04
C ARG A 223 -7.87 -11.25 -32.85
N LYS A 224 -6.95 -10.43 -33.38
CA LYS A 224 -5.72 -10.85 -34.03
C LYS A 224 -4.73 -11.52 -33.07
N SER A 225 -4.51 -10.97 -31.87
CA SER A 225 -3.63 -11.55 -30.84
C SER A 225 -4.23 -12.84 -30.25
N LEU A 226 -5.54 -12.89 -30.07
CA LEU A 226 -6.24 -14.13 -29.70
C LEU A 226 -6.15 -15.16 -30.84
N GLY A 227 -6.31 -14.72 -32.09
CA GLY A 227 -6.14 -15.54 -33.28
C GLY A 227 -4.71 -16.08 -33.45
N ILE A 228 -3.68 -15.30 -33.11
CA ILE A 228 -2.28 -15.74 -33.12
C ILE A 228 -2.02 -16.77 -32.01
N ILE A 229 -2.56 -16.58 -30.81
CA ILE A 229 -2.43 -17.55 -29.70
C ILE A 229 -3.14 -18.86 -30.05
N ILE A 230 -4.35 -18.78 -30.61
CA ILE A 230 -5.12 -19.95 -31.08
C ILE A 230 -4.37 -20.63 -32.23
N ALA A 231 -3.88 -19.87 -33.23
CA ALA A 231 -3.13 -20.42 -34.35
C ALA A 231 -1.81 -21.07 -33.90
N ALA A 232 -1.09 -20.49 -32.95
CA ALA A 232 0.13 -21.05 -32.38
C ALA A 232 -0.16 -22.33 -31.57
N GLY A 233 -1.25 -22.35 -30.79
CA GLY A 233 -1.71 -23.55 -30.08
C GLY A 233 -2.15 -24.68 -31.02
N VAL A 234 -2.85 -24.35 -32.10
CA VAL A 234 -3.28 -25.30 -33.14
C VAL A 234 -2.08 -25.79 -33.95
N CYS A 235 -1.13 -24.92 -34.32
CA CYS A 235 0.09 -25.31 -35.01
C CYS A 235 0.96 -26.21 -34.12
N GLY A 236 1.11 -25.90 -32.83
CA GLY A 236 1.84 -26.74 -31.88
C GLY A 236 1.19 -28.11 -31.69
N ALA A 237 -0.14 -28.18 -31.64
CA ALA A 237 -0.88 -29.44 -31.59
C ALA A 237 -0.73 -30.26 -32.87
N VAL A 238 -0.82 -29.62 -34.06
CA VAL A 238 -0.65 -30.28 -35.36
C VAL A 238 0.80 -30.75 -35.58
N PHE A 239 1.80 -29.97 -35.14
CA PHE A 239 3.20 -30.37 -35.20
C PHE A 239 3.48 -31.57 -34.28
N SER A 240 2.88 -31.59 -33.08
CA SER A 240 2.98 -32.72 -32.13
C SER A 240 2.31 -34.00 -32.64
N ILE A 241 1.30 -33.88 -33.52
CA ILE A 241 0.63 -35.02 -34.16
C ILE A 241 1.43 -35.54 -35.37
N LEU A 242 2.18 -34.66 -36.06
CA LEU A 242 2.96 -35.03 -37.26
C LEU A 242 4.39 -35.51 -36.95
N SER A 243 5.03 -35.04 -35.87
CA SER A 243 6.39 -35.46 -35.49
C SER A 243 6.36 -36.63 -34.51
N GLY A 244 5.92 -37.79 -35.00
CA GLY A 244 5.85 -39.10 -34.35
C GLY A 244 6.51 -39.24 -32.97
N PHE A 245 5.71 -39.73 -32.02
CA PHE A 245 6.10 -40.13 -30.67
C PHE A 245 7.52 -40.72 -30.56
N GLY A 246 8.42 -39.94 -29.95
CA GLY A 246 9.72 -40.42 -29.50
C GLY A 246 10.39 -39.38 -28.61
N SER A 247 10.27 -39.54 -27.30
CA SER A 247 11.10 -38.90 -26.26
C SER A 247 10.72 -37.52 -25.67
N LEU A 248 9.42 -37.15 -25.63
CA LEU A 248 8.94 -36.05 -24.75
C LEU A 248 7.71 -36.42 -23.90
N SER A 249 7.39 -37.71 -23.80
CA SER A 249 6.19 -38.20 -23.08
C SER A 249 6.32 -38.20 -21.54
N ALA A 250 7.51 -38.03 -20.96
CA ALA A 250 7.68 -38.13 -19.51
C ALA A 250 7.37 -36.81 -18.80
N THR A 251 7.87 -35.67 -19.29
CA THR A 251 7.72 -34.37 -18.61
C THR A 251 6.35 -33.71 -18.85
N TYR A 252 5.68 -34.00 -19.97
CA TYR A 252 4.37 -33.44 -20.30
C TYR A 252 3.22 -34.12 -19.53
N LYS A 253 3.30 -35.44 -19.29
CA LYS A 253 2.31 -36.17 -18.47
C LYS A 253 2.35 -35.73 -17.01
N ASP A 254 3.54 -35.50 -16.46
CA ASP A 254 3.68 -35.07 -15.06
C ASP A 254 3.17 -33.64 -14.84
N ALA A 255 3.37 -32.74 -15.82
CA ALA A 255 2.86 -31.37 -15.76
C ALA A 255 1.32 -31.29 -15.90
N GLN A 256 0.70 -32.14 -16.73
CA GLN A 256 -0.76 -32.20 -16.85
C GLN A 256 -1.43 -32.84 -15.63
N ILE A 257 -0.80 -33.84 -15.00
CA ILE A 257 -1.30 -34.42 -13.75
C ILE A 257 -1.21 -33.40 -12.61
N TYR A 258 -0.10 -32.64 -12.52
CA TYR A 258 0.09 -31.60 -11.52
C TYR A 258 -0.90 -30.43 -11.66
N LEU A 259 -1.17 -29.97 -12.89
CA LEU A 259 -2.12 -28.90 -13.15
C LEU A 259 -3.59 -29.38 -13.05
N GLY A 260 -3.89 -30.60 -13.50
CA GLY A 260 -5.21 -31.21 -13.39
C GLY A 260 -5.65 -31.44 -11.95
N HIS A 261 -4.73 -31.88 -11.07
CA HIS A 261 -5.00 -31.99 -9.64
C HIS A 261 -5.26 -30.62 -8.99
N LYS A 262 -4.50 -29.59 -9.36
CA LYS A 262 -4.67 -28.24 -8.80
C LYS A 262 -5.97 -27.58 -9.25
N TYR A 263 -6.38 -27.78 -10.51
CA TYR A 263 -7.64 -27.25 -11.04
C TYR A 263 -8.86 -27.95 -10.45
N ASN A 264 -8.84 -29.28 -10.30
CA ASN A 264 -9.93 -30.03 -9.67
C ASN A 264 -10.08 -29.71 -8.17
N VAL A 265 -8.98 -29.43 -7.48
CA VAL A 265 -9.02 -28.99 -6.08
C VAL A 265 -9.58 -27.56 -5.98
N LEU A 266 -9.24 -26.66 -6.91
CA LEU A 266 -9.79 -25.30 -6.95
C LEU A 266 -11.27 -25.26 -7.31
N GLU A 267 -11.73 -26.12 -8.22
CA GLU A 267 -13.16 -26.27 -8.55
C GLU A 267 -13.94 -26.84 -7.37
N LYS A 268 -13.45 -27.93 -6.76
CA LYS A 268 -14.06 -28.49 -5.54
C LYS A 268 -14.07 -27.52 -4.36
N LEU A 269 -13.05 -26.67 -4.23
CA LEU A 269 -13.02 -25.63 -3.22
C LEU A 269 -14.00 -24.50 -3.55
N LYS A 270 -14.19 -24.12 -4.82
CA LYS A 270 -15.19 -23.12 -5.23
C LYS A 270 -16.62 -23.62 -5.03
N THR A 271 -16.91 -24.87 -5.35
CA THR A 271 -18.23 -25.47 -5.10
C THR A 271 -18.50 -25.62 -3.61
N LYS A 272 -17.51 -26.08 -2.81
CA LYS A 272 -17.64 -26.06 -1.34
C LYS A 272 -17.77 -24.65 -0.75
N TRP A 273 -17.10 -23.65 -1.32
CA TRP A 273 -17.24 -22.26 -0.86
C TRP A 273 -18.62 -21.69 -1.17
N ALA A 274 -19.22 -22.08 -2.30
CA ALA A 274 -20.59 -21.73 -2.65
C ALA A 274 -21.62 -22.41 -1.72
N GLU A 275 -21.40 -23.67 -1.34
CA GLU A 275 -22.24 -24.38 -0.35
C GLU A 275 -22.12 -23.80 1.07
N ILE A 276 -20.92 -23.34 1.46
CA ILE A 276 -20.68 -22.71 2.78
C ILE A 276 -21.29 -21.30 2.85
N TYR A 277 -21.33 -20.57 1.73
CA TYR A 277 -21.92 -19.24 1.68
C TYR A 277 -23.46 -19.26 1.82
N GLU A 278 -24.11 -20.37 1.46
CA GLU A 278 -25.55 -20.54 1.55
C GLU A 278 -26.03 -21.22 2.86
N ASN A 279 -25.14 -21.80 3.68
CA ASN A 279 -25.56 -22.51 4.90
C ASN A 279 -24.56 -22.40 6.06
N PRO A 280 -24.64 -21.34 6.90
CA PRO A 280 -23.64 -21.02 7.92
C PRO A 280 -23.61 -21.94 9.16
N HIS A 281 -24.43 -23.02 9.20
CA HIS A 281 -24.48 -23.95 10.34
C HIS A 281 -23.67 -25.24 10.17
N LEU A 282 -22.99 -25.45 9.04
CA LEU A 282 -22.24 -26.70 8.76
C LEU A 282 -20.79 -26.74 9.28
N GLU A 283 -20.32 -25.71 10.00
CA GLU A 283 -18.92 -25.62 10.44
C GLU A 283 -18.55 -26.59 11.59
N ILE A 284 -19.51 -27.31 12.18
CA ILE A 284 -19.26 -28.16 13.34
C ILE A 284 -18.76 -29.57 12.96
N GLU A 285 -19.03 -30.07 11.75
CA GLU A 285 -18.67 -31.46 11.38
C GLU A 285 -17.29 -31.62 10.70
N ILE A 286 -16.67 -30.55 10.22
CA ILE A 286 -15.36 -30.63 9.51
C ILE A 286 -14.17 -30.63 10.49
N VAL A 287 -14.40 -30.33 11.78
CA VAL A 287 -13.36 -30.29 12.81
C VAL A 287 -12.88 -31.70 13.23
N ALA A 288 -13.67 -32.76 12.96
CA ALA A 288 -13.32 -34.11 13.40
C ALA A 288 -12.30 -34.84 12.51
N GLU A 289 -12.14 -34.45 11.24
CA GLU A 289 -11.26 -35.20 10.30
C GLU A 289 -9.86 -34.57 10.14
N LYS A 290 -9.65 -33.38 10.70
CA LYS A 290 -8.35 -32.67 10.64
C LYS A 290 -7.42 -32.95 11.81
N ALA A 291 -7.84 -33.80 12.76
CA ALA A 291 -7.09 -34.12 13.98
C ALA A 291 -5.95 -35.15 13.79
N ALA A 292 -5.62 -35.56 12.57
CA ALA A 292 -4.65 -36.63 12.30
C ALA A 292 -3.21 -36.18 11.90
N LEU A 293 -2.87 -34.89 11.94
CA LEU A 293 -1.53 -34.39 11.60
C LEU A 293 -1.00 -33.45 12.70
N GLN A 294 -0.12 -33.98 13.54
CA GLN A 294 0.42 -33.33 14.74
C GLN A 294 1.77 -32.63 14.46
N ASP A 295 1.77 -31.30 14.45
CA ASP A 295 2.97 -30.47 14.73
C ASP A 295 2.57 -29.23 15.58
N PRO A 296 3.09 -29.08 16.81
CA PRO A 296 2.70 -28.01 17.74
C PRO A 296 3.19 -26.59 17.35
N ILE A 297 4.13 -26.43 16.41
CA ILE A 297 4.67 -25.11 16.03
C ILE A 297 3.71 -24.37 15.07
N ILE A 298 2.96 -25.12 14.27
CA ILE A 298 2.00 -24.56 13.30
C ILE A 298 0.75 -24.01 14.01
N LYS A 299 0.35 -24.62 15.14
CA LYS A 299 -0.87 -24.28 15.88
C LYS A 299 -0.92 -22.82 16.37
N HIS A 300 0.23 -22.26 16.77
CA HIS A 300 0.28 -20.89 17.31
C HIS A 300 0.33 -19.81 16.20
N LYS A 301 0.95 -20.12 15.06
CA LYS A 301 0.95 -19.24 13.88
C LYS A 301 -0.40 -19.25 13.16
N GLU A 302 -1.06 -20.40 13.07
CA GLU A 302 -2.38 -20.52 12.45
C GLU A 302 -3.48 -19.90 13.31
N GLN A 303 -3.43 -20.00 14.64
CA GLN A 303 -4.38 -19.28 15.52
C GLN A 303 -4.25 -17.76 15.40
N LYS A 304 -3.04 -17.21 15.31
CA LYS A 304 -2.84 -15.77 15.06
C LYS A 304 -3.28 -15.33 13.67
N LEU A 305 -3.07 -16.17 12.65
CA LEU A 305 -3.51 -15.89 11.28
C LEU A 305 -5.03 -15.97 11.14
N LEU A 306 -5.68 -16.91 11.82
CA LEU A 306 -7.13 -17.06 11.84
C LEU A 306 -7.80 -15.91 12.60
N LEU A 307 -7.26 -15.53 13.77
CA LEU A 307 -7.72 -14.37 14.53
C LEU A 307 -7.52 -13.06 13.73
N GLY A 308 -6.39 -12.93 13.02
CA GLY A 308 -6.14 -11.79 12.14
C GLY A 308 -7.10 -11.71 10.96
N LYS A 309 -7.43 -12.85 10.33
CA LYS A 309 -8.41 -12.92 9.25
C LYS A 309 -9.83 -12.65 9.73
N GLN A 310 -10.20 -13.15 10.91
CA GLN A 310 -11.51 -12.86 11.53
C GLN A 310 -11.64 -11.37 11.87
N LEU A 311 -10.61 -10.77 12.46
CA LEU A 311 -10.59 -9.34 12.79
C LEU A 311 -10.66 -8.46 11.52
N GLN A 312 -9.97 -8.86 10.45
CA GLN A 312 -9.96 -8.13 9.19
C GLN A 312 -11.29 -8.26 8.43
N THR A 313 -11.96 -9.42 8.52
CA THR A 313 -13.29 -9.63 7.91
C THR A 313 -14.37 -8.86 8.67
N GLU A 314 -14.32 -8.85 10.00
CA GLU A 314 -15.17 -8.02 10.86
C GLU A 314 -14.96 -6.52 10.62
N GLN A 315 -13.70 -6.07 10.48
CA GLN A 315 -13.38 -4.67 10.18
C GLN A 315 -13.91 -4.23 8.81
N VAL A 316 -13.76 -5.07 7.78
CA VAL A 316 -14.29 -4.78 6.44
C VAL A 316 -15.82 -4.73 6.46
N ARG A 317 -16.48 -5.62 7.22
CA ARG A 317 -17.94 -5.61 7.40
C ARG A 317 -18.42 -4.36 8.11
N ASN A 318 -17.71 -3.91 9.15
CA ASN A 318 -18.04 -2.70 9.90
C ASN A 318 -17.82 -1.42 9.07
N ILE A 319 -16.79 -1.37 8.23
CA ILE A 319 -16.56 -0.25 7.30
C ILE A 319 -17.66 -0.16 6.24
N GLU A 320 -18.11 -1.29 5.68
CA GLU A 320 -19.21 -1.34 4.71
C GLU A 320 -20.54 -0.89 5.33
N LEU A 321 -20.78 -1.23 6.60
CA LEU A 321 -21.93 -0.77 7.38
C LEU A 321 -21.90 0.74 7.64
N ILE A 322 -20.76 1.29 8.04
CA ILE A 322 -20.58 2.74 8.24
C ILE A 322 -20.84 3.48 6.92
N LYS A 323 -20.33 2.97 5.80
CA LYS A 323 -20.54 3.58 4.48
C LYS A 323 -22.01 3.58 4.07
N ARG A 324 -22.74 2.49 4.33
CA ARG A 324 -24.20 2.43 4.11
C ARG A 324 -24.96 3.38 5.03
N MET A 325 -24.52 3.57 6.27
CA MET A 325 -25.11 4.56 7.17
C MET A 325 -24.92 6.00 6.66
N GLU A 326 -23.72 6.34 6.16
CA GLU A 326 -23.44 7.67 5.61
C GLU A 326 -24.24 7.95 4.32
N ASP A 327 -24.41 6.93 3.47
CA ASP A 327 -25.23 7.06 2.25
C ASP A 327 -26.72 7.22 2.59
N LEU A 328 -27.22 6.52 3.62
CA LEU A 328 -28.59 6.68 4.10
C LEU A 328 -28.81 8.04 4.78
N GLN A 329 -27.84 8.56 5.53
CA GLN A 329 -27.90 9.92 6.09
C GLN A 329 -27.92 11.01 5.02
N LYS A 330 -27.19 10.83 3.91
CA LYS A 330 -27.25 11.75 2.76
C LYS A 330 -28.61 11.71 2.07
N VAL A 331 -29.21 10.53 1.93
CA VAL A 331 -30.56 10.40 1.35
C VAL A 331 -31.61 11.06 2.25
N ALA A 332 -31.55 10.83 3.56
CA ALA A 332 -32.45 11.44 4.53
C ALA A 332 -32.33 12.98 4.57
N LYS A 333 -31.10 13.52 4.50
CA LYS A 333 -30.85 14.96 4.48
C LYS A 333 -31.37 15.62 3.19
N ASN A 334 -31.22 14.95 2.05
CA ASN A 334 -31.79 15.41 0.78
C ASN A 334 -33.33 15.40 0.79
N GLU A 335 -33.96 14.47 1.52
CA GLU A 335 -35.41 14.45 1.68
C GLU A 335 -35.92 15.52 2.65
N GLU A 336 -35.20 15.83 3.74
CA GLU A 336 -35.52 16.97 4.62
C GLU A 336 -35.42 18.31 3.87
N ASP A 337 -34.41 18.46 3.01
CA ASP A 337 -34.25 19.63 2.14
C ASP A 337 -35.39 19.74 1.10
N MET A 338 -35.92 18.62 0.62
CA MET A 338 -37.09 18.57 -0.27
C MET A 338 -38.42 18.83 0.47
N ILE A 339 -38.53 18.41 1.74
CA ILE A 339 -39.70 18.68 2.60
C ILE A 339 -39.75 20.16 3.00
N SER A 340 -38.60 20.80 3.21
CA SER A 340 -38.47 22.26 3.41
C SER A 340 -38.94 23.05 2.18
N TYR A 341 -38.69 22.53 0.98
CA TYR A 341 -39.13 23.14 -0.29
C TYR A 341 -40.61 22.87 -0.62
N ALA A 342 -41.17 21.74 -0.15
CA ALA A 342 -42.57 21.33 -0.39
C ALA A 342 -43.58 21.93 0.61
N GLY A 343 -43.13 22.63 1.65
CA GLY A 343 -43.97 23.33 2.63
C GLY A 343 -44.78 24.52 2.07
N ALA A 344 -44.72 24.77 0.77
CA ALA A 344 -45.52 25.78 0.07
C ALA A 344 -46.31 25.14 -1.07
N THR A 345 -47.19 24.19 -0.78
CA THR A 345 -48.55 24.05 -1.35
C THR A 345 -49.19 22.76 -0.86
N ALA A 346 -50.48 22.85 -0.56
CA ALA A 346 -51.25 21.82 0.12
C ALA A 346 -51.57 20.60 -0.77
N GLU A 347 -51.85 19.51 -0.07
CA GLU A 347 -52.58 18.29 -0.45
C GLU A 347 -51.78 17.02 -0.83
N GLN A 348 -51.85 16.08 0.13
CA GLN A 348 -51.67 14.62 0.12
C GLN A 348 -50.26 14.01 -0.01
N PRO A 349 -49.69 13.57 1.13
CA PRO A 349 -48.81 12.40 1.14
C PRO A 349 -48.94 11.55 2.43
N THR A 350 -50.11 10.98 2.74
CA THR A 350 -50.24 10.12 3.94
C THR A 350 -49.72 8.70 3.68
N THR A 351 -49.99 8.10 2.53
CA THR A 351 -49.64 6.70 2.24
C THR A 351 -48.15 6.41 1.97
N LYS A 352 -47.34 7.40 1.57
CA LYS A 352 -45.91 7.20 1.33
C LYS A 352 -45.09 7.37 2.60
N LYS A 353 -45.50 8.29 3.47
CA LYS A 353 -44.92 8.51 4.80
C LYS A 353 -45.11 7.29 5.69
N ASP A 354 -46.32 6.71 5.69
CA ASP A 354 -46.63 5.54 6.52
C ASP A 354 -45.84 4.30 6.09
N LYS A 355 -45.63 4.09 4.78
CA LYS A 355 -44.77 3.01 4.25
C LYS A 355 -43.29 3.18 4.57
N ILE A 356 -42.82 4.41 4.74
CA ILE A 356 -41.43 4.69 5.14
C ILE A 356 -41.26 4.44 6.63
N ILE A 357 -42.24 4.83 7.45
CA ILE A 357 -42.24 4.57 8.89
C ILE A 357 -42.28 3.05 9.17
N GLU A 358 -43.09 2.30 8.42
CA GLU A 358 -43.15 0.84 8.50
C GLU A 358 -41.79 0.19 8.17
N LYS A 359 -41.13 0.62 7.09
CA LYS A 359 -39.79 0.12 6.72
C LYS A 359 -38.71 0.51 7.72
N LEU A 360 -38.77 1.70 8.30
CA LEU A 360 -37.83 2.11 9.35
C LEU A 360 -38.03 1.27 10.62
N SER A 361 -39.26 0.91 10.96
CA SER A 361 -39.58 0.01 12.08
C SER A 361 -39.01 -1.40 11.87
N GLU A 362 -39.14 -1.96 10.66
CA GLU A 362 -38.57 -3.27 10.32
C GLU A 362 -37.03 -3.26 10.45
N ILE A 363 -36.38 -2.23 9.90
CA ILE A 363 -34.92 -2.08 9.97
C ILE A 363 -34.44 -1.92 11.43
N GLN A 364 -35.20 -1.20 12.26
CA GLN A 364 -34.87 -1.00 13.66
C GLN A 364 -34.99 -2.30 14.47
N GLN A 365 -35.92 -3.19 14.09
CA GLN A 365 -36.08 -4.50 14.69
C GLN A 365 -34.98 -5.48 14.27
N ASP A 366 -34.56 -5.45 13.00
CA ASP A 366 -33.40 -6.21 12.52
C ASP A 366 -32.11 -5.77 13.21
N LEU A 367 -31.93 -4.45 13.40
CA LEU A 367 -30.78 -3.89 14.11
C LEU A 367 -30.73 -4.33 15.58
N SER A 368 -31.86 -4.34 16.26
CA SER A 368 -31.95 -4.81 17.65
C SER A 368 -31.64 -6.30 17.78
N THR A 369 -32.00 -7.10 16.77
CA THR A 369 -31.70 -8.53 16.72
C THR A 369 -30.20 -8.78 16.54
N VAL A 370 -29.54 -7.97 15.72
CA VAL A 370 -28.07 -8.03 15.52
C VAL A 370 -27.32 -7.57 16.77
N ILE A 371 -27.75 -6.49 17.42
CA ILE A 371 -27.12 -5.98 18.65
C ILE A 371 -27.22 -7.00 19.80
N ASN A 372 -28.38 -7.64 19.97
CA ASN A 372 -28.57 -8.68 20.98
C ASN A 372 -27.77 -9.96 20.70
N GLY A 373 -27.29 -10.17 19.46
CA GLY A 373 -26.37 -11.26 19.12
C GLY A 373 -24.89 -10.92 19.34
N LEU A 374 -24.56 -9.65 19.61
CA LEU A 374 -23.20 -9.14 19.84
C LEU A 374 -22.86 -8.98 21.35
N THR A 375 -23.86 -8.98 22.23
CA THR A 375 -23.75 -9.05 23.70
C THR A 375 -23.87 -10.48 24.18
#